data_AF-A0AAW3X1P0-F1
#
_entry.id   AF-A0AAW3X1P0-F1
#
_cell.length_a   1.000
_cell.length_b   1.000
_cell.length_c   1.000
_cell.angle_alpha   90.00
_cell.angle_beta   90.00
_cell.angle_gamma   90.00
#
_symmetry.space_group_name_H-M   'P 1'
#
loop_
_entity.id
_entity.type
_entity.pdbx_description
1 polymer ?
#
loop_
_entity_poly.entity_id
_entity_poly.type
_entity_poly.pdbx_seq_one_letter_code
_entity_poly.pdbx_strand_id
1 'polypeptide(L)'
;MIAAGDRLRDLREDKGKTQAEISSLLGTTQQIYSRYETNRTDLPLRHLIKLADYYQVSADYILGRTSYPKNPPEMAKPFLKNVTYGEVNGRISSFQTSTKKQLIEYINYLVYLESRHKKD
;
A
#
# COMPACT_ATOMS: atom_id res chain seq x y z
N MET A 1 -12.43 0.38 10.60
CA MET A 1 -11.43 1.18 9.88
C MET A 1 -10.50 1.79 10.90
N ILE A 2 -9.18 1.69 10.71
CA ILE A 2 -8.18 2.35 11.57
C ILE A 2 -8.07 3.79 11.11
N ALA A 3 -8.14 4.77 12.03
CA ALA A 3 -8.00 6.17 11.66
C ALA A 3 -6.54 6.51 11.36
N ALA A 4 -6.31 7.54 10.53
CA ALA A 4 -4.95 7.91 10.13
C ALA A 4 -4.05 8.25 11.33
N GLY A 5 -4.58 8.94 12.35
CA GLY A 5 -3.85 9.26 13.57
C GLY A 5 -3.40 8.04 14.37
N ASP A 6 -4.21 6.98 14.42
CA ASP A 6 -3.84 5.73 15.09
C ASP A 6 -2.67 5.08 14.35
N ARG A 7 -2.72 5.06 13.01
CA ARG A 7 -1.63 4.52 12.20
C ARG A 7 -0.32 5.30 12.34
N LEU A 8 -0.39 6.63 12.46
CA LEU A 8 0.78 7.47 12.71
C LEU A 8 1.45 7.12 14.04
N ARG A 9 0.63 6.85 15.07
CA ARG A 9 1.12 6.43 16.38
C ARG A 9 1.80 5.07 16.31
N ASP A 10 1.15 4.09 15.69
CA ASP A 10 1.72 2.74 15.49
C ASP A 10 3.10 2.82 14.82
N LEU A 11 3.17 3.51 13.67
CA LEU A 11 4.42 3.65 12.90
C LEU A 11 5.53 4.34 13.70
N ARG A 12 5.17 5.35 14.51
CA ARG A 12 6.13 6.04 15.37
C ARG A 12 6.65 5.11 16.47
N GLU A 13 5.76 4.39 17.15
CA GLU A 13 6.10 3.51 18.26
C GLU A 13 6.90 2.29 17.80
N ASP A 14 6.57 1.72 16.64
CA ASP A 14 7.34 0.64 15.99
C ASP A 14 8.79 1.05 15.67
N LYS A 15 9.03 2.34 15.42
CA LYS A 15 10.38 2.89 15.20
C LYS A 15 11.05 3.38 16.48
N GLY A 16 10.41 3.22 17.65
CA GLY A 16 10.92 3.70 18.93
C GLY A 16 11.08 5.22 18.99
N LYS A 17 10.27 5.96 18.24
CA LYS A 17 10.39 7.42 18.10
C LYS A 17 9.48 8.17 19.05
N THR A 18 9.96 9.31 19.53
CA THR A 18 9.17 10.27 20.29
C THR A 18 8.37 11.18 19.36
N GLN A 19 7.29 11.78 19.86
CA GLN A 19 6.52 12.78 19.10
C GLN A 19 7.38 14.00 18.72
N ALA A 20 8.37 14.36 19.55
CA ALA A 20 9.27 15.48 19.31
C ALA A 20 10.23 15.20 18.13
N GLU A 21 10.75 13.98 18.02
CA GLU A 21 11.60 13.59 16.88
C GLU A 21 10.82 13.65 15.56
N ILE A 22 9.59 13.13 15.53
CA ILE A 22 8.77 13.19 14.31
C ILE A 22 8.33 14.62 14.01
N SER A 23 7.98 15.43 15.01
CA SER A 23 7.64 16.84 14.76
C SER A 23 8.83 17.62 14.19
N SER A 24 10.05 17.34 14.67
CA SER A 24 11.29 17.92 14.13
C SER A 24 11.51 17.50 12.67
N LEU A 25 11.35 16.20 12.36
CA LEU A 25 11.38 15.70 10.99
C LEU A 25 10.39 16.46 10.10
N LEU A 26 9.19 16.76 10.58
CA LEU A 26 8.16 17.46 9.80
C LEU A 26 8.32 18.98 9.76
N GLY A 27 9.20 19.57 10.56
CA GLY A 27 9.29 21.02 10.71
C GLY A 27 8.03 21.62 11.35
N THR A 28 7.43 20.91 12.32
CA THR A 28 6.26 21.34 13.09
C THR A 28 6.50 21.21 14.60
N THR A 29 5.54 21.62 15.42
CA THR A 29 5.62 21.47 16.88
C THR A 29 5.14 20.09 17.33
N GLN A 30 5.68 19.60 18.45
CA GLN A 30 5.23 18.35 19.08
C GLN A 30 3.71 18.37 19.35
N GLN A 31 3.18 19.50 19.82
CA GLN A 31 1.75 19.67 20.09
C GLN A 31 0.91 19.47 18.82
N ILE A 32 1.34 20.03 17.69
CA ILE A 32 0.65 19.85 16.41
C ILE A 32 0.74 18.41 15.94
N TYR A 33 1.90 17.76 16.06
CA TYR A 33 2.05 16.35 15.71
C TYR A 33 1.17 15.43 16.59
N SER A 34 1.08 15.70 17.89
CA SER A 34 0.15 15.00 18.80
C SER A 34 -1.32 15.14 18.37
N ARG A 35 -1.71 16.31 17.82
CA ARG A 35 -3.06 16.50 17.26
C ARG A 35 -3.30 15.66 16.00
N TYR A 36 -2.26 15.41 15.19
CA TYR A 36 -2.35 14.47 14.07
C TYR A 36 -2.60 13.04 14.58
N GLU A 37 -1.82 12.56 15.55
CA GLU A 37 -1.96 11.22 16.14
C GLU A 37 -3.27 10.99 16.92
N THR A 38 -4.00 12.06 17.21
CA THR A 38 -5.31 12.01 17.91
C THR A 38 -6.46 12.38 16.98
N ASN A 39 -6.21 12.57 15.68
CA ASN A 39 -7.19 12.99 14.68
C ASN A 39 -7.91 14.30 15.03
N ARG A 40 -7.33 15.15 15.90
CA ARG A 40 -7.87 16.46 16.29
C ARG A 40 -7.57 17.55 15.25
N THR A 41 -6.67 17.27 14.32
CA THR A 41 -6.29 18.16 13.23
C THR A 41 -5.90 17.30 12.04
N ASP A 42 -6.35 17.70 10.85
CA ASP A 42 -6.02 17.00 9.62
C ASP A 42 -4.50 17.04 9.36
N LEU A 43 -3.99 15.91 8.87
CA LEU A 43 -2.60 15.79 8.45
C LEU A 43 -2.39 16.52 7.12
N PRO A 44 -1.56 17.57 7.04
CA PRO A 44 -1.27 18.24 5.78
C PRO A 44 -0.65 17.28 4.76
N LEU A 45 -1.03 17.40 3.48
CA LEU A 45 -0.54 16.51 2.41
C LEU A 45 1.00 16.43 2.34
N ARG A 46 1.69 17.56 2.53
CA ARG A 46 3.17 17.61 2.57
C ARG A 46 3.77 16.74 3.68
N HIS A 47 3.10 16.63 4.83
CA HIS A 47 3.55 15.79 5.93
C HIS A 47 3.21 14.33 5.64
N LEU A 48 2.05 14.04 5.06
CA LEU A 48 1.69 12.69 4.62
C LEU A 48 2.74 12.11 3.67
N ILE A 49 3.15 12.86 2.63
CA ILE A 49 4.20 12.44 1.69
C ILE A 49 5.51 12.16 2.44
N LYS A 50 5.94 13.12 3.28
CA LYS A 50 7.19 12.98 4.04
C LYS A 50 7.20 11.79 4.99
N LEU A 51 6.07 11.48 5.64
CA LEU A 51 5.92 10.33 6.52
C LEU A 51 5.86 9.02 5.73
N ALA A 52 5.18 9.00 4.59
CA ALA A 52 5.16 7.84 3.70
C ALA A 52 6.59 7.47 3.24
N ASP A 53 7.38 8.46 2.84
CA ASP A 53 8.78 8.26 2.45
C ASP A 53 9.64 7.81 3.64
N TYR A 54 9.53 8.49 4.78
CA TYR A 54 10.32 8.19 5.98
C TYR A 54 10.06 6.78 6.52
N TYR A 55 8.79 6.37 6.62
CA TYR A 55 8.42 5.03 7.10
C TYR A 55 8.49 3.97 5.99
N GLN A 56 8.74 4.37 4.74
CA GLN A 56 8.69 3.52 3.55
C GLN A 56 7.36 2.76 3.44
N VAL A 57 6.25 3.49 3.52
CA VAL A 57 4.88 2.96 3.43
C VAL A 57 4.09 3.74 2.38
N SER A 58 2.95 3.21 1.92
CA SER A 58 2.05 3.98 1.06
C SER A 58 1.22 4.98 1.86
N ALA A 59 0.78 6.04 1.19
CA ALA A 59 -0.19 6.97 1.77
C ALA A 59 -1.50 6.26 2.14
N ASP A 60 -1.97 5.30 1.34
CA ASP A 60 -3.15 4.49 1.65
C ASP A 60 -3.00 3.71 2.96
N TYR A 61 -1.80 3.24 3.28
CA TYR A 61 -1.55 2.56 4.55
C TYR A 61 -1.66 3.53 5.73
N ILE A 62 -1.02 4.71 5.63
CA ILE A 62 -1.12 5.77 6.64
C ILE A 62 -2.57 6.20 6.84
N LEU A 63 -3.34 6.32 5.75
CA LEU A 63 -4.75 6.73 5.79
C LEU A 63 -5.71 5.59 6.20
N GLY A 64 -5.21 4.40 6.51
CA GLY A 64 -6.04 3.27 6.96
C GLY A 64 -6.91 2.64 5.87
N ARG A 65 -6.61 2.89 4.59
CA ARG A 65 -7.34 2.35 3.42
C ARG A 65 -6.89 0.95 3.02
N THR A 66 -5.72 0.52 3.51
CA THR A 66 -5.16 -0.82 3.30
C THR A 66 -4.46 -1.31 4.57
N SER A 67 -4.41 -2.64 4.76
CA SER A 67 -3.58 -3.28 5.79
C SER A 67 -2.15 -3.54 5.34
N TYR A 68 -1.85 -3.37 4.05
CA TYR A 68 -0.51 -3.60 3.49
C TYR A 68 0.34 -2.33 3.56
N PRO A 69 1.49 -2.34 4.26
CA PRO A 69 2.29 -1.14 4.54
C PRO A 69 2.81 -0.47 3.28
N LYS A 70 3.23 -1.24 2.27
CA LYS A 70 3.57 -0.71 0.96
C LYS A 70 2.41 -1.02 0.01
N ASN A 71 2.22 -0.19 -1.02
CA ASN A 71 1.70 -0.75 -2.27
C ASN A 71 2.61 -1.94 -2.56
N PRO A 72 2.10 -3.19 -2.68
CA PRO A 72 2.98 -4.34 -2.80
C PRO A 72 3.99 -4.01 -3.91
N PRO A 73 5.31 -3.97 -3.64
CA PRO A 73 6.31 -3.54 -4.62
C PRO A 73 6.18 -4.31 -5.94
N GLU A 74 5.63 -5.52 -5.85
CA GLU A 74 5.21 -6.39 -6.93
C GLU A 74 4.25 -5.74 -7.93
N MET A 75 3.33 -4.88 -7.50
CA MET A 75 2.37 -4.22 -8.39
C MET A 75 3.06 -3.29 -9.40
N ALA A 76 4.19 -2.68 -9.01
CA ALA A 76 5.00 -1.86 -9.91
C ALA A 76 5.99 -2.68 -10.74
N LYS A 77 6.18 -3.97 -10.43
CA LYS A 77 7.06 -4.83 -11.23
C LYS A 77 6.43 -5.08 -12.60
N PRO A 78 7.24 -5.21 -13.66
CA PRO A 78 6.76 -5.66 -14.95
C PRO A 78 6.20 -7.09 -14.87
N PHE A 79 4.95 -7.27 -15.28
CA PHE A 79 4.36 -8.57 -15.64
C PHE A 79 4.82 -8.98 -17.05
N LEU A 80 4.85 -8.03 -17.98
CA LEU A 80 5.49 -8.11 -19.29
C LEU A 80 6.28 -6.81 -19.55
N LYS A 81 7.10 -6.77 -20.61
CA LYS A 81 7.98 -5.63 -20.96
C LYS A 81 7.33 -4.25 -20.78
N ASN A 82 6.04 -4.12 -21.11
CA ASN A 82 5.27 -2.86 -21.06
C ASN A 82 3.97 -2.96 -20.26
N VAL A 83 3.83 -3.96 -19.37
CA VAL A 83 2.62 -4.14 -18.55
C VAL A 83 3.05 -4.54 -17.15
N THR A 84 2.55 -3.85 -16.13
CA THR A 84 2.82 -4.12 -14.71
C THR A 84 1.79 -5.06 -14.09
N TYR A 85 2.13 -5.71 -12.98
CA TYR A 85 1.16 -6.53 -12.23
C TYR A 85 -0.06 -5.69 -11.76
N GLY A 86 0.15 -4.42 -11.39
CA GLY A 86 -0.91 -3.50 -11.00
C GLY A 86 -1.91 -3.22 -12.13
N GLU A 87 -1.42 -3.02 -13.36
CA GLU A 87 -2.28 -2.84 -14.54
C GLU A 87 -3.11 -4.09 -14.86
N VAL A 88 -2.51 -5.28 -14.74
CA VAL A 88 -3.23 -6.56 -14.88
C VAL A 88 -4.34 -6.66 -13.83
N ASN A 89 -4.03 -6.41 -12.57
CA ASN A 89 -5.01 -6.48 -11.48
C ASN A 89 -6.15 -5.47 -11.65
N GLY A 90 -5.85 -4.25 -12.11
CA GLY A 90 -6.85 -3.23 -12.40
C GLY A 90 -7.85 -3.70 -13.46
N ARG A 91 -7.36 -4.32 -14.55
CA ARG A 91 -8.21 -4.90 -15.60
C ARG A 91 -9.08 -6.04 -15.06
N ILE A 92 -8.48 -7.00 -14.35
CA ILE A 92 -9.21 -8.16 -13.79
C ILE A 92 -10.30 -7.69 -12.81
N SER A 93 -10.02 -6.67 -12.00
CA SER A 93 -10.97 -6.14 -11.03
C SER A 93 -12.24 -5.60 -11.70
N SER A 94 -12.10 -4.99 -12.87
CA SER A 94 -13.21 -4.45 -13.68
C SER A 94 -14.10 -5.52 -14.35
N PHE A 95 -13.64 -6.78 -14.40
CA PHE A 95 -14.40 -7.84 -15.05
C PHE A 95 -15.67 -8.23 -14.29
N GLN A 96 -16.70 -8.60 -15.03
CA GLN A 96 -17.89 -9.26 -14.48
C GLN A 96 -17.53 -10.65 -13.93
N THR A 97 -18.36 -11.17 -13.03
CA THR A 97 -18.13 -12.48 -12.38
C THR A 97 -18.01 -13.63 -13.39
N SER A 98 -18.82 -13.62 -14.45
CA SER A 98 -18.75 -14.63 -15.53
C SER A 98 -17.40 -14.61 -16.24
N THR A 99 -16.90 -13.43 -16.59
CA THR A 99 -15.59 -13.23 -17.22
C THR A 99 -14.45 -13.64 -16.28
N LYS A 100 -14.55 -13.32 -14.98
CA LYS A 100 -13.57 -13.76 -13.98
C LYS A 100 -13.49 -15.29 -13.92
N LYS A 101 -14.62 -16.00 -13.98
CA LYS A 101 -14.64 -17.48 -14.04
C LYS A 101 -13.94 -18.01 -15.29
N GLN A 102 -14.26 -17.45 -16.46
CA GLN A 102 -13.61 -17.85 -17.72
C GLN A 102 -12.09 -17.62 -17.70
N LEU A 103 -11.64 -16.51 -17.11
CA LEU A 103 -10.22 -16.22 -16.94
C LEU A 103 -9.52 -17.28 -16.09
N ILE A 104 -10.12 -17.70 -14.97
CA ILE A 104 -9.56 -18.76 -14.12
C ILE A 104 -9.44 -20.07 -14.88
N GLU A 105 -10.46 -20.47 -15.64
CA GLU A 105 -10.39 -21.69 -16.47
C GLU A 105 -9.26 -21.62 -17.49
N TYR A 106 -9.07 -20.46 -18.12
CA TYR A 106 -7.99 -20.27 -19.08
C TYR A 106 -6.61 -20.33 -18.41
N ILE A 107 -6.44 -19.73 -17.23
CA ILE A 107 -5.20 -19.83 -16.45
C ILE A 107 -4.89 -21.28 -16.09
N ASN A 108 -5.89 -22.04 -15.62
CA ASN A 108 -5.73 -23.46 -15.30
C ASN A 108 -5.28 -24.27 -16.53
N TYR A 109 -5.84 -23.97 -17.70
CA TYR A 109 -5.43 -24.59 -18.95
C TYR A 109 -3.96 -24.25 -19.32
N LEU A 110 -3.53 -23.00 -19.16
CA LEU A 110 -2.13 -22.61 -19.40
C LEU A 110 -1.16 -23.32 -18.44
N VAL A 111 -1.51 -23.42 -17.16
CA VAL A 111 -0.72 -24.16 -16.16
C VAL A 111 -0.57 -25.63 -16.54
N TYR A 112 -1.64 -26.24 -17.05
CA TYR A 112 -1.60 -27.61 -17.57
C TYR A 112 -0.63 -27.74 -18.76
N LEU A 113 -0.66 -26.81 -19.71
CA LEU A 113 0.26 -26.82 -20.85
C LEU A 113 1.73 -26.69 -20.43
N GLU A 114 2.06 -25.76 -19.53
CA GLU A 114 3.42 -25.60 -19.00
C GLU A 114 3.93 -26.87 -18.29
N SER A 115 3.03 -27.56 -17.59
CA SER A 115 3.36 -28.79 -16.86
C SER A 115 3.67 -29.96 -17.80
N ARG A 116 3.15 -29.95 -19.03
CA ARG A 116 3.51 -30.93 -20.07
C ARG A 116 4.86 -30.64 -20.69
N HIS A 117 5.16 -29.37 -20.99
CA HIS A 117 6.44 -28.99 -21.59
C HIS A 117 7.67 -29.21 -20.70
N LYS A 118 7.50 -29.39 -19.38
CA LYS A 118 8.61 -29.72 -18.46
C LYS A 118 8.93 -31.22 -18.36
N LYS A 119 8.17 -32.08 -19.04
CA LYS A 119 8.36 -33.55 -19.02
C LYS A 119 9.10 -34.09 -20.24
N ASP A 120 9.31 -33.27 -21.26
CA ASP A 120 10.13 -33.54 -22.44
C ASP A 120 11.51 -32.88 -22.30
#